data_AF-R5PTT4-F1
#
_entry.id   AF-R5PTT4-F1
#
_cell.length_a   1.000
_cell.length_b   1.000
_cell.length_c   1.000
_cell.angle_alpha   90.00
_cell.angle_beta   90.00
_cell.angle_gamma   90.00
#
_symmetry.space_group_name_H-M   'P 1'
#
loop_
_entity.id
_entity.type
_entity.pdbx_description
1 polymer ?
#
loop_
_entity_poly.entity_id
_entity_poly.type
_entity_poly.pdbx_seq_one_letter_code
_entity_poly.pdbx_strand_id
1 'polypeptide(L)'
;MILYIRNIYITNTYVFILVYMSGYVYLIHDEERGLFKIGVTKNAVENRLKKLQTGNASLLTVKDQYLTEYIYRMETMLHKYFEDKKVLNEWFELTDEDVQHFSDTCDKFENIIHSLLSNPFFVKNLH
;
A
#
# COMPACT_ATOMS: atom_id res chain seq x y z
N MET A 1 -44.99 -22.02 4.04
CA MET A 1 -44.99 -20.55 3.87
C MET A 1 -43.76 -20.02 4.62
N ILE A 2 -42.56 -20.18 4.04
CA ILE A 2 -41.69 -19.11 3.48
C ILE A 2 -41.36 -18.09 4.58
N LEU A 3 -40.14 -18.06 5.16
CA LEU A 3 -38.93 -17.47 4.55
C LEU A 3 -37.64 -18.08 5.14
N TYR A 4 -36.89 -18.77 4.28
CA TYR A 4 -35.48 -19.14 4.43
C TYR A 4 -34.69 -18.21 3.49
N ILE A 5 -33.43 -17.91 3.82
CA ILE A 5 -32.37 -17.38 2.93
C ILE A 5 -32.45 -15.90 2.49
N ARG A 6 -31.98 -14.96 3.31
CA ARG A 6 -31.51 -13.62 2.84
C ARG A 6 -30.21 -13.11 3.48
N ASN A 7 -29.43 -13.95 4.17
CA ASN A 7 -28.26 -13.47 4.93
C ASN A 7 -26.88 -14.04 4.52
N ILE A 8 -26.81 -14.85 3.46
CA ILE A 8 -25.51 -15.43 3.01
C ILE A 8 -24.96 -14.72 1.76
N TYR A 9 -25.79 -14.03 0.97
CA TYR A 9 -25.34 -13.33 -0.24
C TYR A 9 -24.87 -11.89 0.00
N ILE A 10 -25.28 -11.25 1.10
CA ILE A 10 -24.94 -9.85 1.38
C ILE A 10 -23.46 -9.73 1.76
N THR A 11 -22.90 -10.65 2.54
CA THR A 11 -21.50 -10.59 2.97
C THR A 11 -20.51 -10.75 1.80
N ASN A 12 -20.83 -11.60 0.82
CA ASN A 12 -19.92 -11.87 -0.31
C ASN A 12 -19.78 -10.65 -1.24
N THR A 13 -20.88 -9.96 -1.56
CA THR A 13 -20.84 -8.78 -2.44
C THR A 13 -20.11 -7.60 -1.79
N TYR A 14 -20.32 -7.33 -0.50
CA TYR A 14 -19.60 -6.25 0.18
C TYR A 14 -18.10 -6.56 0.33
N VAL A 15 -17.74 -7.78 0.73
CA VAL A 15 -16.34 -8.21 0.77
C VAL A 15 -15.70 -8.10 -0.61
N PHE A 16 -16.41 -8.48 -1.67
CA PHE A 16 -15.93 -8.34 -3.05
C PHE A 16 -15.75 -6.87 -3.47
N ILE A 17 -16.67 -5.98 -3.10
CA ILE A 17 -16.56 -4.54 -3.36
C ILE A 17 -15.38 -3.91 -2.63
N LEU A 18 -15.18 -4.24 -1.34
CA LEU A 18 -14.05 -3.74 -0.55
C LEU A 18 -12.71 -4.21 -1.16
N VAL A 19 -12.61 -5.48 -1.55
CA VAL A 19 -11.43 -5.98 -2.31
C VAL A 19 -11.26 -5.25 -3.64
N TYR A 20 -12.34 -4.91 -4.35
CA TYR A 20 -12.29 -4.17 -5.61
C TYR A 20 -11.81 -2.71 -5.45
N MET A 21 -11.98 -2.12 -4.27
CA MET A 21 -11.53 -0.77 -3.95
C MET A 21 -10.11 -0.73 -3.38
N SER A 22 -9.59 -1.88 -2.94
CA SER A 22 -8.25 -2.03 -2.38
C SER A 22 -7.14 -2.07 -3.43
N GLY A 23 -5.93 -1.76 -3.01
CA GLY A 23 -4.72 -1.93 -3.79
C GLY A 23 -3.51 -2.17 -2.89
N TYR A 24 -2.35 -2.34 -3.51
CA TYR A 24 -1.11 -2.59 -2.81
C TYR A 24 -0.24 -1.35 -2.76
N VAL A 25 0.29 -1.07 -1.58
CA VAL A 25 1.51 -0.30 -1.39
C VAL A 25 2.65 -1.31 -1.35
N TYR A 26 3.74 -1.07 -2.07
CA TYR A 26 4.84 -2.02 -2.19
C TYR A 26 6.18 -1.39 -1.86
N LEU A 27 7.11 -2.26 -1.49
CA LEU A 27 8.52 -1.99 -1.33
C LEU A 27 9.31 -2.84 -2.34
N ILE A 28 9.88 -2.19 -3.35
CA ILE A 28 10.73 -2.83 -4.36
C ILE A 28 12.18 -2.46 -4.10
N HIS A 29 13.09 -3.42 -4.18
CA HIS A 29 14.52 -3.23 -3.97
C HIS A 29 15.27 -3.31 -5.29
N ASP A 30 16.19 -2.38 -5.52
CA ASP A 30 17.23 -2.43 -6.53
C ASP A 30 18.46 -3.12 -5.93
N GLU A 31 18.68 -4.39 -6.27
CA GLU A 31 19.71 -5.24 -5.67
C GLU A 31 21.15 -4.73 -5.92
N GLU A 32 21.37 -3.96 -6.99
CA GLU A 32 22.70 -3.45 -7.32
C GLU A 32 22.99 -2.13 -6.60
N ARG A 33 21.98 -1.28 -6.45
CA ARG A 33 22.15 0.04 -5.83
C ARG A 33 21.87 0.05 -4.33
N GLY A 34 21.25 -1.00 -3.79
CA GLY A 34 20.81 -1.03 -2.39
C GLY A 34 19.69 -0.03 -2.09
N LEU A 35 18.93 0.38 -3.11
CA LEU A 35 17.88 1.40 -2.99
C LEU A 35 16.49 0.77 -3.01
N PHE A 36 15.58 1.39 -2.28
CA PHE A 36 14.21 0.91 -2.14
C PHE A 36 13.22 1.90 -2.71
N LYS A 37 12.27 1.38 -3.48
CA LYS A 37 11.16 2.13 -4.05
C LYS A 37 9.89 1.86 -3.26
N ILE A 38 9.27 2.92 -2.77
CA ILE A 38 7.93 2.87 -2.17
C ILE A 38 6.94 3.37 -3.23
N GLY A 39 5.96 2.56 -3.58
CA GLY A 39 4.92 2.98 -4.53
C GLY A 39 3.63 2.19 -4.43
N VAL A 40 2.66 2.50 -5.29
CA VAL A 40 1.32 1.87 -5.25
C VAL A 40 0.86 1.26 -6.56
N THR A 41 -0.08 0.32 -6.47
CA THR A 41 -0.78 -0.28 -7.61
C THR A 41 -2.16 -0.81 -7.20
N LYS A 42 -3.15 -0.69 -8.09
CA LYS A 42 -4.46 -1.36 -7.95
C LYS A 42 -4.47 -2.81 -8.48
N ASN A 43 -3.39 -3.22 -9.13
CA ASN A 43 -3.20 -4.56 -9.68
C ASN A 43 -2.08 -5.28 -8.91
N ALA A 44 -1.81 -6.53 -9.27
CA ALA A 44 -0.68 -7.32 -8.74
C ALA A 44 0.67 -6.56 -8.82
N VAL A 45 1.44 -6.57 -7.73
CA VAL A 45 2.73 -5.87 -7.61
C VAL A 45 3.75 -6.41 -8.61
N GLU A 46 3.68 -7.69 -8.96
CA GLU A 46 4.55 -8.36 -9.93
C GLU A 46 4.40 -7.75 -11.33
N ASN A 47 3.19 -7.31 -11.71
CA ASN A 47 2.98 -6.62 -12.98
C ASN A 47 3.65 -5.25 -12.99
N ARG A 48 3.68 -4.56 -11.84
CA ARG A 48 4.38 -3.29 -11.69
C ARG A 48 5.90 -3.50 -11.69
N LEU A 49 6.40 -4.53 -10.99
CA LEU A 49 7.80 -4.95 -11.01
C LEU A 49 8.28 -5.17 -12.45
N LYS A 50 7.56 -5.97 -13.25
CA LYS A 50 7.91 -6.24 -14.66
C LYS A 50 8.01 -4.96 -15.49
N LYS A 51 7.07 -4.02 -15.32
CA LYS A 51 7.09 -2.72 -16.03
C LYS A 51 8.25 -1.83 -15.60
N LEU A 52 8.62 -1.86 -14.32
CA LEU A 52 9.77 -1.11 -13.82
C LEU A 52 11.08 -1.73 -14.33
N GLN A 53 11.16 -3.07 -14.32
CA GLN A 53 12.32 -3.80 -14.80
C GLN A 53 12.64 -3.53 -16.27
N THR A 54 11.64 -3.33 -17.14
CA THR A 54 11.92 -3.00 -18.56
C THR A 54 12.69 -1.69 -18.75
N GLY A 55 12.59 -0.77 -17.80
CA GLY A 55 13.29 0.52 -17.83
C GLY A 55 14.46 0.63 -16.85
N ASN A 56 14.77 -0.42 -16.09
CA ASN A 56 15.88 -0.46 -15.15
C ASN A 56 16.83 -1.60 -15.51
N ALA A 57 18.11 -1.29 -15.70
CA ALA A 57 19.12 -2.28 -15.99
C ALA A 57 19.41 -3.21 -14.79
N SER A 58 19.19 -2.71 -13.57
CA SER A 58 19.48 -3.42 -12.33
C SER A 58 18.36 -4.37 -11.95
N LEU A 59 18.69 -5.49 -11.30
CA LEU A 59 17.71 -6.48 -10.84
C LEU A 59 16.79 -5.87 -9.76
N LEU A 60 15.49 -5.90 -10.02
CA LEU A 60 14.47 -5.47 -9.06
C LEU A 60 13.80 -6.67 -8.39
N THR A 61 13.62 -6.61 -7.07
CA THR A 61 12.88 -7.62 -6.29
C THR A 61 11.79 -6.96 -5.43
N VAL A 62 10.71 -7.68 -5.15
CA VAL A 62 9.70 -7.23 -4.18
C VAL A 62 10.16 -7.67 -2.80
N LYS A 63 10.31 -6.73 -1.87
CA LYS A 63 10.66 -7.01 -0.46
C LYS A 63 9.43 -7.08 0.42
N ASP A 64 8.44 -6.23 0.16
CA ASP A 64 7.18 -6.22 0.92
C ASP A 64 6.02 -5.66 0.09
N GLN A 65 4.80 -5.98 0.49
CA GLN A 65 3.57 -5.39 -0.04
C GLN A 65 2.45 -5.40 1.02
N TYR A 66 1.68 -4.31 1.06
CA TYR A 66 0.62 -4.08 2.02
C TYR A 66 -0.69 -3.75 1.30
N LEU A 67 -1.77 -4.47 1.62
CA LEU A 67 -3.10 -4.29 1.03
C LEU A 67 -3.89 -3.24 1.83
N THR A 68 -4.38 -2.19 1.16
CA THR A 68 -5.19 -1.14 1.80
C THR A 68 -6.17 -0.51 0.79
N GLU A 69 -7.27 0.06 1.29
CA GLU A 69 -8.18 0.90 0.50
C GLU A 69 -7.65 2.32 0.30
N TYR A 70 -6.62 2.71 1.05
CA TYR A 70 -6.10 4.08 1.10
C TYR A 70 -4.72 4.22 0.47
N ILE A 71 -4.44 3.48 -0.61
CA ILE A 71 -3.11 3.36 -1.23
C ILE A 71 -2.37 4.71 -1.38
N TYR A 72 -3.01 5.74 -1.93
CA TYR A 72 -2.36 7.03 -2.19
C TYR A 72 -2.06 7.82 -0.91
N ARG A 73 -2.92 7.68 0.10
CA ARG A 73 -2.67 8.31 1.41
C ARG A 73 -1.55 7.59 2.14
N MET A 74 -1.58 6.26 2.13
CA MET A 74 -0.52 5.43 2.69
C MET A 74 0.84 5.76 2.06
N GLU A 75 0.91 5.83 0.73
CA GLU A 75 2.11 6.23 -0.02
C GLU A 75 2.62 7.61 0.41
N THR A 76 1.74 8.60 0.49
CA THR A 76 2.09 9.96 0.93
C THR A 76 2.64 9.96 2.35
N MET A 77 2.01 9.21 3.27
CA MET A 77 2.46 9.11 4.66
C MET A 77 3.81 8.41 4.77
N LEU A 78 4.04 7.33 4.02
CA LEU A 78 5.31 6.61 3.99
C LEU A 78 6.44 7.43 3.38
N HIS A 79 6.19 8.10 2.25
CA HIS A 79 7.17 9.01 1.66
C HIS A 79 7.56 10.12 2.63
N LYS A 80 6.59 10.67 3.37
CA LYS A 80 6.87 11.69 4.38
C LYS A 80 7.62 11.12 5.59
N TYR A 81 7.30 9.91 6.01
CA TYR A 81 7.94 9.21 7.12
C TYR A 81 9.42 8.92 6.85
N PHE A 82 9.75 8.50 5.62
CA PHE A 82 11.12 8.22 5.18
C PHE A 82 11.77 9.38 4.41
N GLU A 83 11.27 10.61 4.55
CA GLU A 83 11.74 11.76 3.74
C GLU A 83 13.22 12.08 4.02
N ASP A 84 13.70 11.83 5.23
CA ASP A 84 15.12 11.96 5.62
C ASP A 84 16.05 10.95 4.93
N LYS A 85 15.49 9.84 4.44
CA LYS A 85 16.18 8.75 3.73
C LYS A 85 15.96 8.81 2.22
N LYS A 86 15.29 9.84 1.73
CA LYS A 86 14.93 9.98 0.32
C LYS A 86 16.14 10.36 -0.51
N VAL A 87 16.43 9.53 -1.52
CA VAL A 87 17.52 9.75 -2.46
C VAL A 87 17.03 10.53 -3.67
N LEU A 88 16.00 10.02 -4.35
CA LEU A 88 15.44 10.66 -5.54
C LEU A 88 14.02 10.19 -5.83
N ASN A 89 13.09 11.13 -5.96
CA ASN A 89 11.68 10.86 -6.25
C ASN A 89 11.09 9.85 -5.25
N GLU A 90 10.84 8.62 -5.71
CA GLU A 90 10.21 7.54 -4.94
C GLU A 90 11.26 6.52 -4.44
N TRP A 91 12.55 6.84 -4.50
CA TRP A 91 13.66 5.97 -4.09
C TRP A 91 14.31 6.45 -2.79
N PHE A 92 14.58 5.50 -1.90
CA PHE A 92 15.00 5.70 -0.52
C PHE A 92 16.17 4.77 -0.17
N GLU A 93 17.05 5.24 0.71
CA GLU A 93 18.12 4.46 1.34
C GLU A 93 17.62 3.96 2.70
N LEU A 94 16.99 2.79 2.70
CA LEU A 94 16.38 2.20 3.90
C LEU A 94 17.36 1.24 4.59
N THR A 95 17.33 1.24 5.92
CA THR A 95 18.06 0.27 6.73
C THR A 95 17.33 -1.07 6.76
N ASP A 96 18.03 -2.14 7.15
CA ASP A 96 17.41 -3.46 7.32
C ASP A 96 16.25 -3.42 8.33
N GLU A 97 16.35 -2.59 9.38
CA GLU A 97 15.28 -2.39 10.37
C GLU A 97 14.05 -1.73 9.75
N ASP A 98 14.24 -0.73 8.88
CA ASP A 98 13.13 -0.07 8.16
C ASP A 98 12.39 -1.07 7.26
N VAL A 99 13.15 -1.92 6.56
CA VAL A 99 12.60 -2.94 5.66
C VAL A 99 11.85 -4.01 6.47
N GLN A 100 12.43 -4.46 7.58
CA GLN A 100 11.81 -5.47 8.46
C GLN A 100 10.51 -4.96 9.09
N HIS A 101 10.43 -3.67 9.43
CA HIS A 101 9.26 -3.04 10.04
C HIS A 101 8.37 -2.28 9.06
N PHE A 102 8.53 -2.50 7.75
CA PHE A 102 7.74 -1.80 6.74
C PHE A 102 6.24 -2.08 6.89
N SER A 103 5.85 -3.34 6.99
CA SER A 103 4.44 -3.74 7.22
C SER A 103 3.88 -3.18 8.54
N ASP A 104 4.66 -3.26 9.64
CA ASP A 104 4.25 -2.68 10.94
C ASP A 104 4.03 -1.15 10.85
N THR A 105 4.83 -0.47 10.03
CA THR A 105 4.68 0.97 9.78
C THR A 105 3.40 1.25 9.00
N CYS A 106 3.09 0.41 8.00
CA CYS A 106 1.81 0.48 7.27
C CYS A 106 0.62 0.28 8.21
N ASP A 107 0.67 -0.72 9.10
CA ASP A 107 -0.39 -0.96 10.10
C ASP A 107 -0.62 0.25 11.02
N LYS A 108 0.45 0.91 11.47
CA LYS A 108 0.33 2.13 12.29
C LYS A 108 -0.40 3.23 11.53
N PHE A 109 -0.08 3.42 10.25
CA PHE A 109 -0.70 4.45 9.41
C PHE A 109 -2.15 4.12 9.05
N GLU A 110 -2.47 2.85 8.79
CA GLU A 110 -3.83 2.39 8.55
C GLU A 110 -4.72 2.71 9.77
N ASN A 111 -4.22 2.42 10.98
CA ASN A 111 -4.90 2.75 12.23
C ASN A 111 -5.11 4.26 12.42
N ILE A 112 -4.11 5.09 12.05
CA ILE A 112 -4.25 6.54 12.06
C ILE A 112 -5.32 6.98 11.06
N ILE A 113 -5.31 6.45 9.84
CA ILE A 113 -6.31 6.79 8.81
C ILE A 113 -7.71 6.45 9.33
N HIS A 114 -7.95 5.24 9.85
CA HIS A 114 -9.24 4.85 10.42
C HIS A 114 -9.68 5.75 11.59
N SER A 115 -8.73 6.11 12.47
CA SER A 115 -9.01 7.03 13.58
C SER A 115 -9.43 8.41 13.08
N LEU A 116 -8.80 8.92 12.01
CA LEU A 116 -9.16 10.20 11.41
C LEU A 116 -10.52 10.17 10.70
N LEU A 117 -10.88 9.04 10.10
CA LEU A 117 -12.19 8.88 9.43
C LEU A 117 -13.36 8.85 10.41
N SER A 118 -13.13 8.41 11.65
CA SER A 118 -14.13 8.49 12.71
C SER A 118 -14.44 9.94 13.15
N ASN A 119 -13.62 10.91 12.73
CA ASN A 119 -13.81 12.32 13.04
C ASN A 119 -14.63 13.04 11.95
N PRO A 120 -15.84 13.55 12.25
CA PRO A 120 -16.72 14.18 11.27
C PRO A 120 -16.15 15.44 10.61
N PHE A 121 -15.12 16.08 11.19
CA PHE A 121 -14.46 17.23 10.59
C PHE A 121 -13.45 16.85 9.48
N PHE A 122 -12.93 15.62 9.49
CA PHE A 122 -11.90 15.16 8.55
C PHE A 122 -12.48 14.57 7.25
N VAL A 123 -13.73 14.12 7.26
CA VAL A 123 -14.37 13.43 6.13
C VAL A 123 -14.50 14.32 4.88
N LYS A 124 -14.51 15.65 5.04
CA LYS A 124 -14.70 16.61 3.93
C LYS A 124 -13.55 16.68 2.91
N ASN A 125 -12.37 16.15 3.22
CA ASN A 125 -11.18 16.20 2.35
C ASN A 125 -10.79 14.82 1.80
N LEU A 126 -11.76 13.92 1.58
CA LEU A 126 -11.53 12.55 1.08
C LEU A 126 -11.48 12.39 -0.45
N HIS A 127 -11.74 13.46 -1.20
CA HIS A 127 -11.81 13.41 -2.66
C HIS A 127 -10.52 13.89 -3.33
#